data_AF-A0A418Y8T2-F1
#
_entry.id   AF-A0A418Y8T2-F1
#
_cell.length_a   1.000
_cell.length_b   1.000
_cell.length_c   1.000
_cell.angle_alpha   90.00
_cell.angle_beta   90.00
_cell.angle_gamma   90.00
#
_symmetry.space_group_name_H-M   'P 1'
#
loop_
_entity.id
_entity.type
_entity.pdbx_description
1 polymer ?
#
loop_
_entity_poly.entity_id
_entity_poly.type
_entity_poly.pdbx_seq_one_letter_code
_entity_poly.pdbx_strand_id
1 'polypeptide(L)'
;SLRNTLSDSKVDEKLDAGDKEKLKAEIDKTVAWLDDNQTATKDEYESQQKELEGVANPIMMKFYGAGGEGGMPGGMPGGAPGGAPGAGGDDGPTVEEVD
;
A
#
# COMPACT_ATOMS: atom_id res chain seq x y z
N SER A 1 0.71 -3.08 11.30
CA SER A 1 1.81 -3.62 10.48
C SER A 1 1.25 -4.68 9.55
N LEU A 2 1.96 -5.05 8.48
CA LEU A 2 1.50 -6.09 7.54
C LEU A 2 1.23 -7.45 8.23
N ARG A 3 2.03 -7.82 9.25
CA ARG A 3 1.74 -9.00 10.08
C ARG A 3 0.39 -8.93 10.80
N ASN A 4 0.04 -7.75 11.34
CA ASN A 4 -1.24 -7.58 12.02
C ASN A 4 -2.40 -7.68 11.03
N THR A 5 -2.25 -7.15 9.81
CA THR A 5 -3.26 -7.30 8.76
C THR A 5 -3.53 -8.77 8.46
N LEU A 6 -2.49 -9.60 8.34
CA LEU A 6 -2.64 -11.06 8.12
C LEU A 6 -3.37 -11.79 9.25
N SER A 7 -3.49 -11.18 10.43
CA SER A 7 -4.22 -11.76 11.58
C SER A 7 -5.69 -11.31 11.64
N ASP A 8 -6.12 -10.41 10.75
CA ASP A 8 -7.51 -9.95 10.66
C ASP A 8 -8.38 -11.05 10.02
N SER A 9 -9.51 -11.39 10.64
CA SER A 9 -10.43 -12.40 10.11
C SER A 9 -10.98 -12.04 8.72
N LYS A 10 -11.06 -10.75 8.37
CA LYS A 10 -11.49 -10.30 7.03
C LYS A 10 -10.48 -10.62 5.94
N VAL A 11 -9.20 -10.80 6.29
CA VAL A 11 -8.19 -11.26 5.33
C VAL A 11 -8.57 -12.65 4.85
N ASP A 12 -9.14 -13.48 5.72
CA ASP A 12 -9.59 -14.82 5.34
C ASP A 12 -10.73 -14.85 4.34
N GLU A 13 -11.58 -13.83 4.38
CA GLU A 13 -12.73 -13.67 3.50
C GLU A 13 -12.36 -13.05 2.15
N LYS A 14 -11.34 -12.17 2.11
CA LYS A 14 -11.03 -11.31 0.95
C LYS A 14 -9.77 -11.69 0.18
N LEU A 15 -8.83 -12.40 0.78
CA LEU A 15 -7.61 -12.84 0.14
C LEU A 15 -7.59 -14.36 0.03
N ASP A 16 -7.13 -14.87 -1.11
CA ASP A 16 -6.90 -16.29 -1.27
C ASP A 16 -5.68 -16.75 -0.44
N ALA A 17 -5.60 -18.06 -0.21
CA ALA A 17 -4.53 -18.65 0.58
C ALA A 17 -3.14 -18.40 -0.03
N GLY A 18 -3.03 -18.35 -1.36
CA GLY A 18 -1.76 -18.11 -2.04
C GLY A 18 -1.26 -16.69 -1.84
N ASP A 19 -2.13 -15.69 -1.95
CA ASP A 19 -1.77 -14.29 -1.68
C ASP A 19 -1.39 -14.09 -0.20
N LYS A 20 -2.09 -14.72 0.75
CA LYS A 20 -1.70 -14.68 2.17
C LYS A 20 -0.33 -15.31 2.41
N GLU A 21 -0.09 -16.48 1.84
CA GLU A 21 1.18 -17.20 2.01
C GLU A 21 2.34 -16.40 1.44
N LYS A 22 2.17 -15.80 0.24
CA LYS A 22 3.18 -14.92 -0.36
C LYS A 22 3.49 -13.72 0.52
N LEU A 23 2.46 -13.02 1.01
CA LEU A 23 2.65 -11.86 1.87
C LEU A 23 3.35 -12.26 3.18
N LYS A 24 2.94 -13.38 3.78
CA LYS A 24 3.57 -13.92 4.99
C LYS A 24 5.05 -14.26 4.77
N ALA A 25 5.35 -14.97 3.68
CA ALA A 25 6.72 -15.36 3.34
C ALA A 25 7.63 -14.14 3.14
N GLU A 26 7.17 -13.11 2.42
CA GLU A 26 7.97 -11.91 2.18
C GLU A 26 8.22 -11.10 3.47
N ILE A 27 7.22 -11.04 4.36
CA ILE A 27 7.38 -10.41 5.67
C ILE A 27 8.40 -11.17 6.52
N ASP A 28 8.30 -12.50 6.58
CA ASP A 28 9.22 -13.31 7.38
C ASP A 28 10.65 -13.23 6.85
N LYS A 29 10.82 -13.25 5.52
CA LYS A 29 12.11 -12.99 4.85
C LYS A 29 12.66 -11.60 5.18
N THR A 30 11.83 -10.56 5.10
CA THR A 30 12.26 -9.19 5.41
C THR A 30 12.68 -9.07 6.87
N VAL A 31 11.96 -9.69 7.80
CA VAL A 31 12.32 -9.68 9.23
C VAL A 31 13.64 -10.39 9.47
N ALA A 32 13.85 -11.57 8.87
CA ALA A 32 15.13 -12.27 8.97
C ALA A 32 16.28 -11.42 8.40
N TRP A 33 16.05 -10.77 7.26
CA TRP A 33 17.04 -9.85 6.69
C TRP A 33 17.33 -8.67 7.63
N LEU A 34 16.32 -8.06 8.25
CA LEU A 34 16.52 -6.97 9.22
C LEU A 34 17.32 -7.40 10.44
N ASP A 35 17.08 -8.62 10.94
CA ASP A 35 17.80 -9.19 12.08
C ASP A 35 19.29 -9.45 11.74
N ASP A 36 19.57 -9.91 10.53
CA ASP A 36 20.94 -10.19 10.06
C ASP A 36 21.70 -8.93 9.59
N ASN A 37 20.98 -7.86 9.24
CA ASN A 37 21.53 -6.68 8.56
C ASN A 37 21.30 -5.38 9.36
N GLN A 38 21.49 -5.41 10.69
CA GLN A 38 21.25 -4.26 11.59
C GLN A 38 22.15 -3.03 11.33
N THR A 39 23.23 -3.20 10.56
CA THR A 39 24.17 -2.12 10.19
C THR A 39 24.20 -1.90 8.68
N ALA A 40 23.18 -2.35 7.95
CA ALA A 40 23.08 -2.12 6.51
C ALA A 40 23.03 -0.62 6.20
N THR A 41 23.43 -0.29 4.99
CA THR A 41 23.34 1.07 4.48
C THR A 41 21.89 1.45 4.21
N LYS A 42 21.63 2.75 4.12
CA LYS A 42 20.31 3.28 3.75
C LYS A 42 19.80 2.67 2.44
N ASP A 43 20.67 2.57 1.43
CA ASP A 43 20.32 2.06 0.11
C ASP A 43 19.90 0.59 0.15
N GLU A 44 20.53 -0.22 1.00
CA GLU A 44 20.17 -1.62 1.23
C GLU A 44 18.80 -1.75 1.92
N TYR A 45 18.54 -0.94 2.96
CA TYR A 45 17.22 -0.90 3.61
C TYR A 45 16.12 -0.46 2.63
N GLU A 46 16.37 0.56 1.81
CA GLU A 46 15.41 1.01 0.79
C GLU A 46 15.15 -0.06 -0.26
N SER A 47 16.17 -0.82 -0.67
CA SER A 47 16.00 -1.95 -1.59
C SER A 47 15.15 -3.04 -0.98
N GLN A 48 15.42 -3.43 0.27
CA GLN A 48 14.63 -4.47 0.96
C GLN A 48 13.18 -4.01 1.19
N GLN A 49 12.98 -2.73 1.52
CA GLN A 49 11.65 -2.14 1.65
C GLN A 49 10.89 -2.22 0.32
N LYS A 50 11.50 -1.81 -0.79
CA LYS A 50 10.87 -1.87 -2.12
C LYS A 50 10.50 -3.28 -2.53
N GLU A 51 11.32 -4.27 -2.18
CA GLU A 51 11.01 -5.68 -2.43
C GLU A 51 9.76 -6.12 -1.67
N LEU A 52 9.69 -5.81 -0.36
CA LEU A 52 8.50 -6.09 0.45
C LEU A 52 7.25 -5.37 -0.09
N GLU A 53 7.37 -4.09 -0.43
CA GLU A 53 6.28 -3.29 -0.99
C GLU A 53 5.80 -3.82 -2.35
N GLY A 54 6.71 -4.35 -3.17
CA GLY A 54 6.38 -4.97 -4.46
C GLY A 54 5.42 -6.15 -4.33
N VAL A 55 5.47 -6.88 -3.21
CA VAL A 55 4.54 -7.97 -2.90
C VAL A 55 3.34 -7.46 -2.10
N ALA A 56 3.56 -6.62 -1.10
CA ALA A 56 2.52 -6.17 -0.20
C ALA A 56 1.50 -5.26 -0.90
N ASN A 57 1.93 -4.26 -1.67
CA ASN A 57 1.02 -3.29 -2.28
C ASN A 57 -0.07 -3.92 -3.18
N PRO A 58 0.23 -4.83 -4.12
CA PRO A 58 -0.82 -5.45 -4.94
C PRO A 58 -1.79 -6.30 -4.12
N ILE A 59 -1.31 -6.99 -3.07
CA ILE A 59 -2.15 -7.82 -2.20
C ILE A 59 -3.04 -6.94 -1.32
N MET A 60 -2.50 -5.86 -0.77
CA MET A 60 -3.26 -4.89 0.02
C MET A 60 -4.30 -4.15 -0.83
N MET A 61 -3.98 -3.84 -2.10
CA MET A 61 -4.95 -3.30 -3.04
C MET A 61 -6.12 -4.27 -3.29
N LYS A 62 -5.86 -5.57 -3.42
CA LYS A 62 -6.94 -6.57 -3.48
C LYS A 62 -7.76 -6.61 -2.19
N PHE A 63 -7.10 -6.62 -1.04
CA PHE A 63 -7.76 -6.67 0.27
C PHE A 63 -8.70 -5.48 0.53
N TYR A 64 -8.24 -4.26 0.24
CA TYR A 64 -9.04 -3.04 0.42
C TYR A 64 -10.00 -2.79 -0.75
N GLY A 65 -9.58 -3.08 -1.98
CA GLY A 65 -10.39 -2.94 -3.20
C GLY A 65 -11.56 -3.92 -3.28
N ALA A 66 -11.44 -5.10 -2.68
CA ALA A 66 -12.56 -6.05 -2.53
C ALA A 66 -13.65 -5.56 -1.54
N GLY A 67 -13.53 -4.35 -0.99
CA GLY A 67 -14.56 -3.71 -0.15
C GLY A 67 -15.16 -2.42 -0.71
N GLY A 68 -14.77 -1.98 -1.90
CA GLY A 68 -15.25 -0.73 -2.50
C GLY A 68 -15.83 -0.96 -3.89
N GLU A 69 -17.14 -0.74 -4.03
CA GLU A 69 -17.70 -0.32 -5.31
C GLU A 69 -16.94 0.95 -5.75
N GLY A 70 -16.19 0.86 -6.85
CA GLY A 70 -15.64 2.02 -7.54
C GLY A 70 -14.13 2.24 -7.37
N GLY A 71 -13.37 1.77 -8.36
CA GLY A 71 -12.21 2.50 -8.85
C GLY A 71 -10.83 1.89 -8.58
N MET A 72 -10.38 1.02 -9.48
CA MET A 72 -8.96 0.84 -9.85
C MET A 72 -8.91 0.18 -11.24
N PRO A 73 -7.83 0.25 -12.06
CA PRO A 73 -6.54 0.93 -11.91
C PRO A 73 -5.97 1.58 -13.23
N GLY A 74 -4.96 2.46 -13.11
CA GLY A 74 -4.10 2.94 -14.22
C GLY A 74 -3.63 4.37 -13.93
N GLY A 75 -2.35 4.74 -13.82
CA GLY A 75 -1.13 4.25 -14.44
C GLY A 75 -0.55 5.38 -15.27
N MET A 76 0.40 6.17 -14.74
CA MET A 76 1.61 6.65 -15.46
C MET A 76 2.57 7.45 -14.52
N PRO A 77 3.90 7.36 -14.73
CA PRO A 77 4.96 7.81 -13.83
C PRO A 77 5.65 9.11 -14.24
N GLY A 78 6.31 9.76 -13.29
CA GLY A 78 7.44 10.67 -13.55
C GLY A 78 7.11 12.10 -14.00
N GLY A 79 7.64 13.07 -13.24
CA GLY A 79 7.89 14.43 -13.70
C GLY A 79 7.00 15.51 -13.10
N ALA A 80 7.52 16.22 -12.09
CA ALA A 80 7.21 17.65 -11.97
C ALA A 80 7.92 18.38 -13.13
N PRO A 81 7.30 19.40 -13.75
CA PRO A 81 7.46 20.76 -13.21
C PRO A 81 6.20 21.64 -13.38
N GLY A 82 6.18 22.77 -12.68
CA GLY A 82 5.00 23.61 -12.47
C GLY A 82 4.28 24.17 -13.70
N GLY A 83 3.08 24.71 -13.42
CA GLY A 83 2.30 25.54 -14.33
C GLY A 83 0.80 25.52 -14.01
N ALA A 84 0.33 26.45 -13.18
CA ALA A 84 -1.07 26.92 -13.26
C ALA A 84 -1.17 27.87 -14.48
N PRO A 85 -2.32 27.97 -15.19
CA PRO A 85 -3.48 28.70 -14.65
C PRO A 85 -4.88 28.15 -15.03
N GLY A 86 -5.80 28.27 -14.06
CA GLY A 86 -7.25 28.52 -14.12
C GLY A 86 -8.14 28.01 -15.27
N ALA A 87 -9.28 27.41 -14.89
CA ALA A 87 -10.62 27.79 -15.37
C ALA A 87 -11.74 27.07 -14.60
N GLY A 88 -12.49 27.83 -13.79
CA GLY A 88 -13.96 27.80 -13.65
C GLY A 88 -14.69 26.51 -13.27
N GLY A 89 -15.31 26.50 -12.10
CA GLY A 89 -16.36 25.57 -11.71
C GLY A 89 -16.77 25.73 -10.24
N ASP A 90 -17.42 26.85 -9.92
CA ASP A 90 -18.23 27.03 -8.71
C ASP A 90 -19.32 25.95 -8.64
N ASP A 91 -19.45 25.23 -7.52
CA ASP A 91 -20.70 24.99 -6.79
C ASP A 91 -20.49 23.95 -5.66
N GLY A 92 -20.62 24.40 -4.40
CA GLY A 92 -20.89 23.54 -3.25
C GLY A 92 -20.28 23.96 -1.90
N PRO A 93 -20.96 24.78 -1.08
CA PRO A 93 -20.65 24.97 0.35
C PRO A 93 -21.46 23.91 1.16
N THR A 94 -21.17 23.46 2.39
CA THR A 94 -20.38 23.92 3.54
C THR A 94 -19.98 22.71 4.41
N VAL A 95 -18.92 22.89 5.19
CA VAL A 95 -18.56 22.12 6.39
C VAL A 95 -19.78 21.94 7.31
N GLU A 96 -20.17 20.71 7.63
CA GLU A 96 -21.00 20.43 8.80
C GLU A 96 -20.13 20.63 10.04
N GLU A 97 -20.39 21.72 10.75
CA GLU A 97 -19.96 21.92 12.13
C GLU A 97 -20.56 20.79 12.96
N VAL A 98 -19.69 19.90 13.45
CA VAL A 98 -20.03 18.93 14.49
C VAL A 98 -20.02 19.69 15.82
N ASP A 99 -21.21 19.86 16.39
CA ASP A 99 -21.43 20.08 17.84
C ASP A 99 -20.88 18.91 18.67
#